data_AF-A0A1H3YBX3-F1
#
_entry.id   AF-A0A1H3YBX3-F1
#
_cell.length_a   1.000
_cell.length_b   1.000
_cell.length_c   1.000
_cell.angle_alpha   90.00
_cell.angle_beta   90.00
_cell.angle_gamma   90.00
#
_symmetry.space_group_name_H-M   'P 1'
#
loop_
_entity.id
_entity.type
_entity.pdbx_description
1 polymer ?
#
loop_
_entity_poly.entity_id
_entity_poly.type
_entity_poly.pdbx_seq_one_letter_code
_entity_poly.pdbx_strand_id
1 'polypeptide(L)'
;MADQAPTLLHLVFGGELKNPQSTEFVDPSAIDIVGLFPNYASAHAAWKAAAQRTVDSAQTRYFIAHLHRLLDEETPAGPTEAQR
;
A
#
# COMPACT_ATOMS: atom_id res chain seq x y z
N MET A 1 -11.21 18.41 23.81
CA MET A 1 -11.79 17.82 22.60
C MET A 1 -10.62 17.58 21.67
N ALA A 2 -10.14 16.34 21.57
CA ALA A 2 -8.93 16.05 20.81
C ALA A 2 -9.23 16.27 19.33
N ASP A 3 -8.47 17.17 18.73
CA ASP A 3 -8.48 17.48 17.31
C ASP A 3 -8.35 16.18 16.51
N GLN A 4 -9.48 15.70 15.97
CA GLN A 4 -9.53 14.49 15.17
C GLN A 4 -8.98 14.84 13.79
N ALA A 5 -7.66 14.85 13.67
CA ALA A 5 -7.01 14.79 12.37
C ALA A 5 -7.66 13.64 11.58
N PRO A 6 -8.01 13.86 10.30
CA PRO A 6 -8.74 12.87 9.52
C PRO A 6 -8.01 11.54 9.59
N THR A 7 -8.72 10.49 10.05
CA THR A 7 -8.14 9.15 10.17
C THR A 7 -7.96 8.57 8.77
N LEU A 8 -6.83 8.90 8.15
CA LEU A 8 -6.48 8.37 6.84
C LEU A 8 -6.03 6.92 7.03
N LEU A 9 -6.87 5.98 6.60
CA LEU A 9 -6.55 4.56 6.66
C LEU A 9 -5.57 4.18 5.56
N HIS A 10 -4.50 3.48 5.94
CA HIS A 10 -3.44 3.02 5.05
C HIS A 10 -3.37 1.49 5.09
N LEU A 11 -3.64 0.83 3.96
CA LEU A 11 -3.51 -0.61 3.83
C LEU A 11 -2.15 -0.94 3.22
N VAL A 12 -1.42 -1.83 3.88
CA VAL A 12 -0.17 -2.36 3.35
C VAL A 12 -0.41 -3.78 2.88
N PHE A 13 -0.12 -4.03 1.62
CA PHE A 13 -0.29 -5.32 0.97
C PHE A 13 0.81 -5.53 -0.05
N GLY A 14 1.10 -6.78 -0.40
CA GLY A 14 2.12 -7.12 -1.38
C GLY A 14 1.91 -8.51 -1.93
N GLY A 15 2.72 -8.85 -2.92
CA GLY A 15 2.60 -10.14 -3.57
C GLY A 15 3.58 -10.24 -4.72
N GLU A 16 3.60 -11.40 -5.36
CA GLU A 16 4.40 -11.62 -6.54
C GLU A 16 3.79 -10.92 -7.76
N LEU A 17 4.59 -10.10 -8.43
CA LEU A 17 4.19 -9.40 -9.65
C LEU A 17 4.59 -10.19 -10.89
N LYS A 18 3.73 -10.14 -11.91
CA LYS A 18 4.05 -10.75 -13.23
C LYS A 18 5.30 -10.14 -13.82
N ASN A 19 5.40 -8.81 -13.72
CA ASN A 19 6.57 -8.05 -14.11
C ASN A 19 6.94 -7.10 -12.96
N PRO A 20 8.23 -6.91 -12.66
CA PRO A 20 8.67 -6.01 -11.60
C PRO A 20 8.34 -4.53 -11.88
N GLN A 21 7.96 -4.20 -13.12
CA GLN A 21 7.53 -2.87 -13.57
C GLN A 21 6.01 -2.73 -13.71
N SER A 22 5.24 -3.82 -13.60
CA SER A 22 3.78 -3.80 -13.66
C SER A 22 3.17 -3.76 -12.26
N THR A 23 1.91 -3.35 -12.17
CA THR A 23 1.07 -3.46 -10.97
C THR A 23 0.18 -4.71 -10.98
N GLU A 24 0.44 -5.64 -11.89
CA GLU A 24 -0.31 -6.89 -12.02
C GLU A 24 0.32 -7.99 -11.19
N PHE A 25 -0.44 -8.50 -10.23
CA PHE A 25 -0.06 -9.67 -9.45
C PHE A 25 -0.14 -10.94 -10.30
N VAL A 26 0.81 -11.85 -10.10
CA VAL A 26 0.80 -13.20 -10.70
C VAL A 26 -0.43 -13.96 -10.22
N ASP A 27 -0.61 -13.97 -8.90
CA ASP A 27 -1.70 -14.65 -8.24
C ASP A 27 -2.40 -13.71 -7.25
N PRO A 28 -3.64 -13.28 -7.52
CA PRO A 28 -4.38 -12.39 -6.63
C PRO A 28 -4.86 -13.08 -5.35
N SER A 29 -4.84 -14.42 -5.28
CA SER A 29 -5.21 -15.16 -4.07
C SER A 29 -4.03 -15.28 -3.10
N ALA A 30 -2.80 -15.21 -3.61
CA ALA A 30 -1.57 -15.22 -2.83
C ALA A 30 -1.11 -13.81 -2.39
N ILE A 31 -2.00 -12.82 -2.38
CA ILE A 31 -1.67 -11.47 -1.89
C ILE A 31 -1.43 -11.54 -0.38
N ASP A 32 -0.25 -11.10 0.03
CA ASP A 32 0.16 -10.94 1.41
C ASP A 32 -0.36 -9.60 1.95
N ILE A 33 -1.29 -9.67 2.91
CA ILE A 33 -1.84 -8.49 3.58
C ILE A 33 -1.08 -8.29 4.89
N VAL A 34 -0.24 -7.25 4.93
CA VAL A 34 0.58 -6.94 6.10
C VAL A 34 -0.28 -6.34 7.23
N GLY A 35 -1.22 -5.46 6.87
CA GLY A 35 -2.15 -4.88 7.84
C GLY A 35 -2.70 -3.51 7.44
N LEU A 36 -3.62 -3.00 8.27
CA LEU A 36 -4.26 -1.70 8.14
C LEU A 36 -3.77 -0.77 9.25
N PHE A 37 -3.36 0.44 8.89
CA PHE A 37 -2.74 1.40 9.80
C PHE A 37 -3.48 2.75 9.79
N PRO A 38 -3.59 3.42 10.95
CA PRO A 38 -4.29 4.71 11.07
C PRO A 38 -3.44 5.92 10.64
N ASN A 39 -2.16 5.72 10.29
CA ASN A 39 -1.26 6.79 9.87
C ASN A 39 -0.20 6.28 8.87
N TYR A 40 0.29 7.19 8.02
CA TYR A 40 1.29 6.88 6.99
C TYR A 40 2.61 6.36 7.59
N ALA A 41 3.07 6.95 8.71
CA ALA A 41 4.36 6.57 9.31
C ALA A 41 4.39 5.10 9.74
N SER A 42 3.30 4.60 10.33
CA SER A 42 3.16 3.20 10.75
C SER A 42 3.03 2.28 9.55
N ALA A 43 2.26 2.68 8.53
CA ALA A 43 2.15 1.93 7.29
C ALA A 43 3.50 1.81 6.56
N HIS A 44 4.25 2.89 6.47
CA HIS A 44 5.57 2.91 5.84
C HIS A 44 6.58 2.06 6.59
N ALA A 45 6.55 2.06 7.93
CA ALA A 45 7.38 1.16 8.74
C ALA A 45 7.06 -0.32 8.47
N ALA A 46 5.76 -0.66 8.41
CA ALA A 46 5.32 -2.02 8.11
C ALA A 46 5.67 -2.45 6.68
N TRP A 47 5.45 -1.58 5.70
CA TRP A 47 5.85 -1.79 4.31
C TRP A 47 7.35 -2.02 4.18
N LYS A 48 8.18 -1.19 4.81
CA LYS A 48 9.63 -1.32 4.80
C LYS A 48 10.06 -2.66 5.41
N ALA A 49 9.46 -3.06 6.53
CA ALA A 49 9.77 -4.33 7.17
C ALA A 49 9.38 -5.52 6.28
N ALA A 50 8.22 -5.46 5.61
CA ALA A 50 7.75 -6.51 4.70
C ALA A 50 8.64 -6.60 3.45
N ALA A 51 8.93 -5.47 2.80
CA ALA A 51 9.81 -5.39 1.64
C ALA A 51 11.24 -5.87 1.95
N GLN A 52 11.76 -5.60 3.15
CA GLN A 52 13.07 -6.10 3.58
C GLN A 52 13.09 -7.62 3.79
N ARG A 53 11.97 -8.24 4.21
CA ARG A 53 11.87 -9.69 4.37
C ARG A 53 11.82 -10.43 3.04
N THR A 54 11.31 -9.79 2.00
CA THR A 54 11.15 -10.40 0.66
C THR A 54 12.27 -10.02 -0.30
N VAL A 55 13.43 -9.60 0.21
CA VAL A 55 14.62 -9.27 -0.58
C VAL A 55 15.07 -10.42 -1.49
N ASP A 56 14.92 -11.66 -1.04
CA ASP A 56 15.27 -12.85 -1.83
C ASP A 56 14.25 -13.18 -2.94
N SER A 57 13.03 -12.63 -2.88
CA SER A 57 12.01 -12.82 -3.91
C SER A 57 12.02 -11.64 -4.89
N ALA A 58 12.73 -11.81 -6.00
CA ALA A 58 12.97 -10.76 -7.01
C ALA A 58 11.69 -10.15 -7.62
N GLN A 59 10.56 -10.86 -7.54
CA GLN A 59 9.26 -10.45 -8.08
C GLN A 59 8.26 -10.00 -7.02
N THR A 60 8.56 -10.17 -5.73
CA THR A 60 7.64 -9.79 -4.66
C THR A 60 7.76 -8.30 -4.36
N ARG A 61 6.63 -7.59 -4.42
CA ARG A 61 6.59 -6.15 -4.17
C ARG A 61 5.43 -5.79 -3.26
N TYR A 62 5.69 -4.87 -2.34
CA TYR A 62 4.71 -4.33 -1.42
C TYR A 62 4.30 -2.91 -1.81
N PHE A 63 3.05 -2.59 -1.56
CA PHE A 63 2.40 -1.32 -1.86
C PHE A 63 1.66 -0.81 -0.61
N ILE A 64 1.49 0.52 -0.55
CA ILE A 64 0.69 1.19 0.47
C ILE A 64 -0.50 1.82 -0.25
N ALA A 65 -1.71 1.31 -0.02
CA ALA A 65 -2.95 1.92 -0.51
C ALA A 65 -3.53 2.89 0.50
N HIS A 66 -3.96 4.05 0.00
CA HIS A 66 -4.66 5.06 0.77
C HIS A 66 -6.17 4.85 0.63
N LEU A 67 -6.82 4.27 1.63
CA LEU A 67 -8.26 3.93 1.55
C LEU A 67 -9.17 5.16 1.62
N HIS A 68 -8.69 6.26 2.19
CA HIS A 68 -9.45 7.52 2.27
C HIS A 68 -9.87 8.05 0.89
N ARG A 69 -9.18 7.64 -0.19
CA ARG A 69 -9.47 8.06 -1.54
C ARG A 69 -10.57 7.24 -2.23
N LEU A 70 -10.98 6.12 -1.64
CA LEU A 70 -12.00 5.22 -2.21
C LEU A 70 -13.40 5.47 -1.64
N LEU A 71 -13.50 6.08 -0.45
CA LEU A 71 -14.76 6.45 0.22
C LEU A 71 -15.23 7.87 -0.11
N ASP A 72 -14.39 8.68 -0.76
CA ASP A 72 -14.71 10.03 -1.19
C ASP A 72 -15.11 9.98 -2.68
N GLU A 73 -16.38 9.68 -2.96
CA GLU A 73 -16.96 9.75 -4.32
C GLU A 73 -17.15 11.21 -4.82
N GLU A 74 -16.43 12.18 -4.25
CA GLU A 74 -16.58 13.61 -4.58
C GLU A 74 -15.29 14.27 -5.10
N THR A 75 -14.14 13.58 -5.10
CA THR A 75 -12.88 14.15 -5.60
C THR A 75 -12.33 13.38 -6.81
N PRO A 76 -12.44 13.91 -8.05
CA PRO A 76 -11.90 13.25 -9.23
C PRO A 76 -10.39 13.04 -9.10
N ALA A 77 -9.96 11.87 -9.56
CA ALA A 77 -8.61 11.37 -9.40
C ALA A 77 -7.53 12.29 -10.03
N GLY A 78 -6.87 13.14 -9.23
CA GLY A 78 -5.53 13.65 -9.53
C GLY A 78 -4.49 12.52 -9.52
N PRO A 79 -3.53 12.50 -10.45
CA PRO A 79 -2.68 11.35 -10.73
C PRO A 79 -1.86 10.92 -9.51
N THR A 80 -1.76 9.61 -9.33
CA THR A 80 -0.81 8.95 -8.44
C THR A 80 0.59 9.44 -8.82
N GLU A 81 1.09 10.45 -8.12
CA GLU A 81 2.44 10.95 -8.28
C GLU A 81 3.38 9.87 -7.77
N ALA A 82 3.92 9.13 -8.73
CA ALA A 82 5.09 8.31 -8.57
C ALA A 82 6.21 9.20 -8.02
N GLN A 83 6.46 9.08 -6.71
CA GLN A 83 7.58 9.73 -6.06
C GLN A 83 8.88 9.17 -6.67
N ARG A 84 9.48 9.97 -7.55
CA ARG A 84 10.79 9.82 -8.15
C ARG A 84 11.85 10.46 -7.27
#